data_AF-A0A7M1T4B6-F1
#
_entry.id   AF-A0A7M1T4B6-F1
#
_cell.length_a   1.000
_cell.length_b   1.000
_cell.length_c   1.000
_cell.angle_alpha   90.00
_cell.angle_beta   90.00
_cell.angle_gamma   90.00
#
_symmetry.space_group_name_H-M   'P 1'
#
loop_
_entity.id
_entity.type
_entity.pdbx_description
1 polymer ?
#
loop_
_entity_poly.entity_id
_entity_poly.type
_entity_poly.pdbx_seq_one_letter_code
_entity_poly.pdbx_strand_id
1 'polypeptide(L)'
;MIRKIRFQKLSRLLFSRFPIITGKILQTEIIRPQEGYQMEALSSSADILVGGGAAGVGKTFSLLLEPIRHKDVKDFGAVCFRRTTPMIRTEGGLWDSSQKLYRKVHGARAREQQLELDDPAKKKSIATTRSFMEMISEPEELAERIKTFAFICAEKLRRQSSCCREITVFIKTNRFRPELGVYQNGRTLRLNNPTNSAITLAKAAGEIFSEIFAEGFMYKKAGVIVSDFVPENERITSLFEQDWEEVHRPVMKAMDRMNNKYGKQKVRLGSQSGKSPYNRKIFSEEYENFLKNNTLNEAAYRFH
;
A
#
# COMPACT_ATOMS: atom_id res chain seq x y z
N MET A 1 15.69 -8.74 -16.48
CA MET A 1 14.26 -8.47 -16.80
C MET A 1 14.00 -6.98 -16.61
N ILE A 2 13.84 -6.21 -17.68
CA ILE A 2 13.51 -4.77 -17.70
C ILE A 2 12.08 -4.61 -18.26
N ARG A 3 11.14 -3.95 -17.55
CA ARG A 3 9.78 -3.68 -18.06
C ARG A 3 9.53 -2.18 -18.24
N LYS A 4 8.96 -1.82 -19.40
CA LYS A 4 8.65 -0.44 -19.87
C LYS A 4 7.22 -0.04 -19.56
N ILE A 5 7.01 1.22 -19.13
CA ILE A 5 5.74 1.96 -19.25
C ILE A 5 6.12 3.38 -19.69
N ARG A 6 5.49 3.89 -20.76
CA ARG A 6 5.82 5.15 -21.43
C ARG A 6 4.76 6.21 -21.11
N PHE A 7 5.17 7.42 -20.75
CA PHE A 7 4.34 8.63 -20.89
C PHE A 7 5.19 9.71 -21.58
N GLN A 8 4.71 10.21 -22.72
CA GLN A 8 5.41 11.17 -23.57
C GLN A 8 5.65 12.51 -22.85
N LYS A 9 6.89 13.00 -22.85
CA LYS A 9 7.28 14.24 -23.58
C LYS A 9 8.80 14.42 -23.65
N LEU A 10 9.20 14.85 -24.84
CA LEU A 10 10.52 15.16 -25.39
C LEU A 10 11.57 15.77 -24.45
N SER A 11 12.83 15.30 -24.57
CA SER A 11 13.85 16.05 -25.31
C SER A 11 14.94 15.12 -25.84
N ARG A 12 15.28 15.29 -27.13
CA ARG A 12 16.37 14.60 -27.83
C ARG A 12 17.69 15.23 -27.39
N LEU A 13 18.65 14.43 -26.95
CA LEU A 13 20.07 14.79 -27.03
C LEU A 13 20.82 13.63 -27.66
N LEU A 14 21.29 13.91 -28.89
CA LEU A 14 22.08 13.03 -29.73
C LEU A 14 23.42 12.71 -29.06
N PHE A 15 23.78 11.44 -29.03
CA PHE A 15 25.17 11.01 -28.93
C PHE A 15 25.91 11.59 -30.14
N SER A 16 26.75 12.60 -29.93
CA SER A 16 27.65 13.11 -30.95
C SER A 16 29.07 13.24 -30.41
N ARG A 17 30.00 13.03 -31.33
CA ARG A 17 31.43 12.72 -31.14
C ARG A 17 32.17 13.76 -30.30
N PHE A 18 33.03 13.26 -29.43
CA PHE A 18 34.05 14.01 -28.70
C PHE A 18 35.04 14.70 -29.64
N PRO A 19 35.35 16.00 -29.47
CA PRO A 19 36.59 16.58 -29.94
C PRO A 19 37.66 16.52 -28.83
N ILE A 20 38.85 16.10 -29.24
CA ILE A 20 40.11 16.22 -28.49
C ILE A 20 40.61 17.65 -28.69
N ILE A 21 41.12 18.33 -27.66
CA ILE A 21 42.40 19.08 -27.67
C ILE A 21 42.65 19.90 -26.37
N THR A 22 43.82 19.60 -25.79
CA THR A 22 44.77 20.38 -24.95
C THR A 22 44.42 20.92 -23.56
N GLY A 23 45.23 20.49 -22.58
CA GLY A 23 45.69 21.34 -21.47
C GLY A 23 45.66 20.67 -20.09
N LYS A 24 46.83 20.22 -19.60
CA LYS A 24 47.11 19.52 -18.32
C LYS A 24 46.52 18.11 -18.20
N ILE A 25 47.40 17.12 -18.15
CA ILE A 25 47.07 15.71 -17.86
C ILE A 25 46.70 15.61 -16.37
N LEU A 26 45.44 15.93 -16.04
CA LEU A 26 44.77 15.23 -14.96
C LEU A 26 44.50 13.82 -15.48
N GLN A 27 44.97 12.77 -14.81
CA GLN A 27 44.55 11.42 -15.11
C GLN A 27 43.02 11.34 -15.00
N THR A 28 42.33 11.36 -16.13
CA THR A 28 40.88 11.17 -16.18
C THR A 28 40.59 9.69 -16.02
N GLU A 29 40.21 9.28 -14.81
CA GLU A 29 39.64 7.95 -14.59
C GLU A 29 38.27 7.86 -15.29
N ILE A 30 38.16 6.98 -16.28
CA ILE A 30 36.90 6.76 -17.00
C ILE A 30 36.09 5.69 -16.27
N ILE A 31 34.97 6.10 -15.68
CA ILE A 31 34.00 5.17 -15.08
C ILE A 31 33.14 4.58 -16.21
N ARG A 32 33.22 3.26 -16.42
CA ARG A 32 32.42 2.55 -17.43
C ARG A 32 31.60 1.44 -16.78
N PRO A 33 30.33 1.26 -17.19
CA PRO A 33 29.57 0.06 -16.85
C PRO A 33 30.13 -1.17 -17.56
N GLN A 34 29.96 -2.34 -16.93
CA GLN A 34 30.32 -3.62 -17.52
C GLN A 34 29.31 -4.05 -18.60
N GLU A 35 29.77 -4.83 -19.57
CA GLU A 35 28.90 -5.41 -20.59
C GLU A 35 27.82 -6.33 -19.99
N GLY A 36 26.70 -6.47 -20.70
CA GLY A 36 25.51 -7.15 -20.22
C GLY A 36 24.59 -6.21 -19.44
N TYR A 37 24.19 -6.64 -18.24
CA TYR A 37 23.09 -6.00 -17.49
C TYR A 37 23.31 -4.50 -17.22
N GLN A 38 24.54 -4.08 -16.89
CA GLN A 38 24.79 -2.67 -16.53
C GLN A 38 24.67 -1.75 -17.74
N MET A 39 25.29 -2.13 -18.86
CA MET A 39 25.19 -1.42 -20.13
C MET A 39 23.75 -1.37 -20.65
N GLU A 40 23.01 -2.48 -20.60
CA GLU A 40 21.61 -2.54 -21.04
C GLU A 40 20.70 -1.65 -20.18
N ALA A 41 20.87 -1.68 -18.85
CA ALA A 41 20.11 -0.85 -17.94
C ALA A 41 20.37 0.65 -18.17
N LEU A 42 21.62 1.04 -18.37
CA LEU A 42 22.05 2.43 -18.51
C LEU A 42 21.90 2.98 -19.94
N SER A 43 21.87 2.14 -20.96
CA SER A 43 21.57 2.56 -22.35
C SER A 43 20.07 2.64 -22.64
N SER A 44 19.24 2.13 -21.73
CA SER A 44 17.79 2.20 -21.85
C SER A 44 17.31 3.64 -21.89
N SER A 45 16.46 3.94 -22.87
CA SER A 45 15.78 5.23 -23.03
C SER A 45 14.44 5.30 -22.27
N ALA A 46 14.17 4.36 -21.35
CA ALA A 46 12.91 4.30 -20.62
C ALA A 46 12.89 5.22 -19.41
N ASP A 47 11.77 5.92 -19.17
CA ASP A 47 11.58 6.77 -17.99
C ASP A 47 11.56 5.96 -16.68
N ILE A 48 11.03 4.73 -16.75
CA ILE A 48 10.99 3.80 -15.62
C ILE A 48 11.59 2.47 -16.08
N LEU A 49 12.67 2.08 -15.38
CA LEU A 49 13.38 0.84 -15.63
C LEU A 49 13.13 -0.16 -14.49
N VAL A 50 12.35 -1.21 -14.73
CA VAL A 50 12.14 -2.27 -13.74
C VAL A 50 13.09 -3.43 -13.99
N GLY A 51 14.31 -3.37 -13.46
CA GLY A 51 15.38 -4.35 -13.68
C GLY A 51 15.52 -5.43 -12.60
N GLY A 52 15.36 -6.71 -12.95
CA GLY A 52 15.70 -7.88 -12.10
C GLY A 52 16.91 -8.68 -12.63
N GLY A 53 17.70 -9.28 -11.72
CA GLY A 53 18.84 -10.15 -12.03
C GLY A 53 19.46 -10.80 -10.79
N ALA A 54 20.39 -11.74 -10.95
CA ALA A 54 21.04 -12.49 -9.88
C ALA A 54 21.88 -11.60 -8.93
N ALA A 55 22.30 -12.12 -7.77
CA ALA A 55 23.27 -11.42 -6.92
C ALA A 55 24.57 -11.19 -7.69
N GLY A 56 25.23 -10.02 -7.50
CA GLY A 56 26.49 -9.71 -8.17
C GLY A 56 26.39 -9.09 -9.58
N VAL A 57 25.23 -9.11 -10.26
CA VAL A 57 25.08 -8.58 -11.65
C VAL A 57 25.20 -7.05 -11.81
N GLY A 58 25.59 -6.31 -10.76
CA GLY A 58 25.83 -4.87 -10.85
C GLY A 58 24.60 -3.97 -10.68
N LYS A 59 23.47 -4.47 -10.17
CA LYS A 59 22.25 -3.64 -9.91
C LYS A 59 22.55 -2.39 -9.08
N THR A 60 23.34 -2.55 -8.01
CA THR A 60 23.75 -1.44 -7.13
C THR A 60 24.59 -0.43 -7.90
N PHE A 61 25.50 -0.90 -8.75
CA PHE A 61 26.36 -0.05 -9.56
C PHE A 61 25.56 0.77 -10.57
N SER A 62 24.67 0.16 -11.35
CA SER A 62 23.80 0.87 -12.30
C SER A 62 22.93 1.92 -11.60
N LEU A 63 22.38 1.59 -10.43
CA LEU A 63 21.51 2.46 -9.66
C LEU A 63 22.26 3.68 -9.07
N LEU A 64 23.55 3.52 -8.74
CA LEU A 64 24.41 4.62 -8.28
C LEU A 64 25.04 5.40 -9.45
N LEU A 65 25.24 4.79 -10.61
CA LEU A 65 25.84 5.47 -11.75
C LEU A 65 24.84 6.41 -12.45
N GLU A 66 23.54 6.08 -12.44
CA GLU A 66 22.50 6.88 -13.08
C GLU A 66 22.44 8.34 -12.56
N PRO A 67 22.42 8.61 -11.24
CA PRO A 67 22.45 9.98 -10.72
C PRO A 67 23.67 10.79 -11.15
N ILE A 68 24.83 10.17 -11.37
CA ILE A 68 26.06 10.87 -11.78
C ILE A 68 25.88 11.56 -13.14
N ARG A 69 25.03 11.01 -14.02
CA ARG A 69 24.72 11.61 -15.33
C ARG A 69 24.05 12.96 -15.22
N HIS A 70 23.38 13.21 -14.10
CA HIS A 70 22.66 14.44 -13.81
C HIS A 70 23.45 15.36 -12.86
N LYS A 71 24.74 15.13 -12.64
CA LYS A 71 25.57 15.94 -11.72
C LYS A 71 25.58 17.44 -12.05
N ASP A 72 25.40 17.79 -13.33
CA ASP A 72 25.40 19.17 -13.82
C ASP A 72 24.00 19.81 -13.81
N VAL A 73 22.97 19.04 -13.44
CA VAL A 73 21.60 19.54 -13.27
C VAL A 73 21.45 20.09 -11.85
N LYS A 74 21.30 21.42 -11.74
CA LYS A 74 21.08 22.10 -10.46
C LYS A 74 19.82 21.55 -9.77
N ASP A 75 19.89 21.37 -8.46
CA ASP A 75 18.79 20.86 -7.59
C ASP A 75 18.34 19.42 -7.88
N PHE A 76 19.08 18.65 -8.68
CA PHE A 76 18.79 17.23 -8.88
C PHE A 76 19.20 16.41 -7.65
N GLY A 77 18.24 15.67 -7.07
CA GLY A 77 18.45 14.74 -5.98
C GLY A 77 17.95 13.34 -6.35
N ALA A 78 18.79 12.32 -6.12
CA ALA A 78 18.41 10.93 -6.30
C ALA A 78 18.27 10.22 -4.95
N VAL A 79 17.22 9.40 -4.80
CA VAL A 79 16.94 8.64 -3.57
C VAL A 79 16.89 7.15 -3.90
N CYS A 80 17.62 6.35 -3.12
CA CYS A 80 17.78 4.93 -3.35
C CYS A 80 17.26 4.14 -2.14
N PHE A 81 16.20 3.35 -2.33
CA PHE A 81 15.60 2.55 -1.25
C PHE A 81 16.07 1.09 -1.29
N ARG A 82 16.29 0.51 -0.10
CA ARG A 82 16.55 -0.93 0.09
C ARG A 82 15.67 -1.47 1.21
N ARG A 83 15.35 -2.76 1.12
CA ARG A 83 14.44 -3.44 2.07
C ARG A 83 15.05 -3.58 3.46
N THR A 84 16.35 -3.84 3.57
CA THR A 84 17.00 -4.17 4.84
C THR A 84 18.29 -3.38 5.02
N THR A 85 18.63 -3.09 6.28
CA THR A 85 19.84 -2.35 6.68
C THR A 85 21.14 -3.02 6.21
N PRO A 86 21.31 -4.36 6.24
CA PRO A 86 22.52 -5.00 5.72
C PRO A 86 22.78 -4.72 4.24
N MET A 87 21.74 -4.62 3.40
CA MET A 87 21.90 -4.27 1.98
C MET A 87 22.42 -2.83 1.76
N ILE A 88 22.35 -1.99 2.79
CA ILE A 88 22.83 -0.60 2.77
C ILE A 88 24.25 -0.54 3.33
N ARG A 89 24.49 -1.14 4.50
CA ARG A 89 25.70 -0.91 5.32
C ARG A 89 26.80 -1.97 5.23
N THR A 90 26.50 -3.20 4.82
CA THR A 90 27.51 -4.26 4.70
C THR A 90 28.48 -3.95 3.56
N GLU A 91 29.68 -4.55 3.58
CA GLU A 91 30.65 -4.48 2.49
C GLU A 91 30.03 -4.95 1.16
N GLY A 92 30.27 -4.20 0.07
CA GLY A 92 29.56 -4.40 -1.21
C GLY A 92 28.09 -3.96 -1.19
N GLY A 93 27.60 -3.43 -0.07
CA GLY A 93 26.31 -2.77 0.06
C GLY A 93 26.26 -1.42 -0.64
N LEU A 94 25.11 -0.75 -0.55
CA LEU A 94 24.86 0.52 -1.22
C LEU A 94 25.84 1.61 -0.77
N TRP A 95 26.08 1.74 0.54
CA TRP A 95 26.94 2.78 1.10
C TRP A 95 28.40 2.62 0.69
N ASP A 96 28.97 1.43 0.90
CA ASP A 96 30.35 1.12 0.49
C ASP A 96 30.56 1.32 -1.02
N SER A 97 29.63 0.82 -1.84
CA SER A 97 29.68 1.02 -3.30
C SER A 97 29.59 2.50 -3.69
N SER A 98 28.74 3.28 -3.01
CA SER A 98 28.59 4.72 -3.27
C SER A 98 29.85 5.50 -2.92
N GLN A 99 30.52 5.15 -1.82
CA GLN A 99 31.78 5.79 -1.45
C GLN A 99 32.88 5.48 -2.48
N LYS A 100 33.00 4.23 -2.93
CA LYS A 100 33.96 3.83 -3.98
C LYS A 100 33.71 4.56 -5.29
N LEU A 101 32.44 4.70 -5.70
CA LEU A 101 32.07 5.31 -6.98
C LEU A 101 32.13 6.84 -6.95
N TYR A 102 31.48 7.48 -5.98
CA TYR A 102 31.34 8.93 -5.94
C TYR A 102 32.63 9.65 -5.51
N ARG A 103 33.56 9.01 -4.78
CA ARG A 103 34.88 9.60 -4.49
C ARG A 103 35.68 9.93 -5.77
N LYS A 104 35.40 9.24 -6.87
CA LYS A 104 36.03 9.51 -8.18
C LYS A 104 35.45 10.75 -8.87
N VAL A 105 34.33 11.28 -8.39
CA VAL A 105 33.68 12.48 -8.93
C VAL A 105 34.20 13.71 -8.18
N HIS A 106 34.79 14.65 -8.91
CA HIS A 106 35.35 15.87 -8.32
C HIS A 106 34.28 16.68 -7.56
N GLY A 107 34.55 17.00 -6.29
CA GLY A 107 33.66 17.78 -5.44
C GLY A 107 32.59 16.97 -4.69
N ALA A 108 32.48 15.66 -4.93
CA ALA A 108 31.57 14.81 -4.18
C ALA A 108 32.06 14.61 -2.73
N ARG A 109 31.15 14.76 -1.76
CA ARG A 109 31.43 14.51 -0.34
C ARG A 109 30.40 13.52 0.19
N ALA A 110 30.87 12.45 0.84
CA ALA A 110 30.00 11.53 1.53
C ALA A 110 29.47 12.19 2.81
N ARG A 111 28.16 12.16 3.01
CA ARG A 111 27.50 12.61 4.24
C ARG A 111 26.54 11.53 4.70
N GLU A 112 26.65 11.15 5.97
CA GLU A 112 25.69 10.29 6.63
C GLU A 112 24.86 11.11 7.60
N GLN A 113 23.55 10.97 7.54
CA GLN A 113 22.62 11.54 8.51
C GLN A 113 21.64 10.46 8.90
N GLN A 114 21.61 10.14 10.19
CA GLN A 114 20.61 9.25 10.75
C GLN A 114 19.35 10.08 10.99
N LEU A 115 18.32 9.82 10.18
CA LEU A 115 16.99 10.36 10.42
C LEU A 115 16.29 9.41 11.38
N GLU A 116 16.00 9.87 12.59
CA GLU A 116 15.03 9.20 13.45
C GLU A 116 13.67 9.41 12.80
N LEU A 117 13.12 8.34 12.22
CA LEU A 117 11.74 8.33 11.81
C LEU A 117 10.93 8.16 13.09
N ASP A 118 10.18 9.20 13.49
CA ASP A 118 9.22 9.08 14.58
C ASP A 118 8.38 7.82 14.36
N ASP A 119 8.24 7.00 15.41
CA ASP A 119 7.36 5.84 15.35
C ASP A 119 5.99 6.30 14.83
N PRO A 120 5.42 5.62 13.82
CA PRO A 120 4.18 6.07 13.21
C PRO A 120 3.13 6.19 14.31
N ALA A 121 2.70 7.43 14.57
CA ALA A 121 1.77 7.75 15.64
C ALA A 121 0.59 6.77 15.62
N LYS A 122 0.18 6.29 16.81
CA LYS A 122 -0.98 5.40 16.95
C LYS A 122 -2.14 5.98 16.13
N LYS A 123 -2.70 5.16 15.24
CA LYS A 123 -3.76 5.59 14.33
C LYS A 123 -4.89 6.18 15.16
N LYS A 124 -5.34 7.39 14.85
CA LYS A 124 -6.45 8.05 15.57
C LYS A 124 -7.83 7.58 15.11
N SER A 125 -7.90 6.94 13.94
CA SER A 125 -9.11 6.35 13.40
C SER A 125 -8.77 5.19 12.46
N ILE A 126 -9.70 4.24 12.34
CA ILE A 126 -9.60 3.10 11.43
C ILE A 126 -10.87 3.09 10.59
N ALA A 127 -10.69 3.23 9.28
CA ALA A 127 -11.77 3.15 8.33
C ALA A 127 -11.66 1.88 7.48
N THR A 128 -12.77 1.18 7.32
CA THR A 128 -12.93 0.13 6.31
C THR A 128 -14.09 0.53 5.40
N THR A 129 -13.74 1.04 4.22
CA THR A 129 -14.69 1.58 3.26
C THR A 129 -14.49 0.93 1.90
N ARG A 130 -15.57 0.63 1.18
CA ARG A 130 -15.49 0.07 -0.17
C ARG A 130 -16.55 0.68 -1.08
N SER A 131 -16.15 0.92 -2.31
CA SER A 131 -17.09 1.15 -3.41
C SER A 131 -17.47 -0.21 -4.00
N PHE A 132 -18.76 -0.47 -4.13
CA PHE A 132 -19.30 -1.70 -4.69
C PHE A 132 -19.10 -1.72 -6.21
N MET A 133 -18.89 -2.92 -6.74
CA MET A 133 -18.67 -3.14 -8.17
C MET A 133 -19.98 -2.90 -8.95
N GLU A 134 -21.06 -3.48 -8.47
CA GLU A 134 -22.44 -3.21 -8.88
C GLU A 134 -23.13 -2.36 -7.81
N MET A 135 -24.17 -1.62 -8.18
CA MET A 135 -24.93 -0.86 -7.19
C MET A 135 -25.91 -1.81 -6.50
N ILE A 136 -25.96 -1.74 -5.17
CA ILE A 136 -26.78 -2.64 -4.36
C ILE A 136 -28.08 -1.91 -4.02
N SER A 137 -29.22 -2.51 -4.34
CA SER A 137 -30.56 -2.07 -3.94
C SER A 137 -31.09 -2.83 -2.73
N GLU A 138 -30.69 -4.10 -2.57
CA GLU A 138 -31.20 -4.97 -1.52
C GLU A 138 -30.67 -4.55 -0.13
N PRO A 139 -31.57 -4.30 0.85
CA PRO A 139 -31.16 -3.90 2.20
C PRO A 139 -30.35 -4.99 2.90
N GLU A 140 -30.70 -6.27 2.68
CA GLU A 140 -30.01 -7.41 3.31
C GLU A 140 -28.55 -7.51 2.86
N GLU A 141 -28.29 -7.39 1.55
CA GLU A 141 -26.92 -7.43 1.04
C GLU A 141 -26.10 -6.25 1.57
N LEU A 142 -26.68 -5.05 1.62
CA LEU A 142 -25.99 -3.87 2.13
C LEU A 142 -25.69 -3.98 3.63
N ALA A 143 -26.65 -4.46 4.42
CA ALA A 143 -26.48 -4.72 5.85
C ALA A 143 -25.37 -5.75 6.11
N GLU A 144 -25.33 -6.83 5.32
CA GLU A 144 -24.29 -7.86 5.41
C GLU A 144 -22.89 -7.29 5.15
N ARG A 145 -22.76 -6.42 4.13
CA ARG A 145 -21.49 -5.74 3.82
C ARG A 145 -21.04 -4.82 4.95
N ILE A 146 -21.97 -4.07 5.55
CA ILE A 146 -21.67 -3.17 6.67
C ILE A 146 -21.20 -3.97 7.89
N LYS A 147 -21.89 -5.06 8.24
CA LYS A 147 -21.46 -5.97 9.33
C LYS A 147 -20.07 -6.55 9.07
N THR A 148 -19.78 -6.91 7.82
CA THR A 148 -18.44 -7.38 7.41
C THR A 148 -17.38 -6.28 7.57
N PHE A 149 -17.69 -5.03 7.25
CA PHE A 149 -16.76 -3.91 7.47
C PHE A 149 -16.50 -3.64 8.95
N ALA A 150 -17.54 -3.71 9.79
CA ALA A 150 -17.41 -3.60 11.24
C ALA A 150 -16.51 -4.72 11.81
N PHE A 151 -16.67 -5.95 11.33
CA PHE A 151 -15.82 -7.09 11.70
C PHE A 151 -14.34 -6.85 11.35
N ILE A 152 -14.06 -6.34 10.16
CA ILE A 152 -12.69 -6.02 9.73
C ILE A 152 -12.10 -4.88 10.57
N CYS A 153 -12.91 -3.88 10.93
CA CYS A 153 -12.48 -2.81 11.83
C CYS A 153 -12.12 -3.37 13.21
N ALA A 154 -12.94 -4.28 13.75
CA ALA A 154 -12.67 -4.95 15.03
C ALA A 154 -11.36 -5.75 15.01
N GLU A 155 -11.10 -6.51 13.95
CA GLU A 155 -9.83 -7.24 13.75
C GLU A 155 -8.62 -6.27 13.73
N LYS A 156 -8.77 -5.12 13.07
CA LYS A 156 -7.72 -4.09 13.02
C LYS A 156 -7.50 -3.41 14.37
N LEU A 157 -8.56 -3.16 15.13
CA LEU A 157 -8.49 -2.61 16.49
C LEU A 157 -7.72 -3.55 17.43
N ARG A 158 -8.06 -4.84 17.41
CA ARG A 158 -7.37 -5.87 18.22
C ARG A 158 -5.90 -6.02 17.87
N ARG A 159 -5.53 -5.88 16.58
CA ARG A 159 -4.11 -5.81 16.15
C ARG A 159 -3.35 -4.61 16.73
N GLN A 160 -4.05 -3.54 17.10
CA GLN A 160 -3.48 -2.36 17.74
C GLN A 160 -3.68 -2.36 19.27
N SER A 161 -4.20 -3.47 19.85
CA SER A 161 -4.52 -3.59 21.28
C SER A 161 -5.31 -2.39 21.82
N SER A 162 -6.26 -1.91 21.01
CA SER A 162 -7.06 -0.72 21.29
C SER A 162 -8.55 -1.04 21.16
N CYS A 163 -9.37 -0.39 21.98
CA CYS A 163 -10.82 -0.39 21.93
C CYS A 163 -11.32 0.92 21.33
N CYS A 164 -12.54 0.94 20.79
CA CYS A 164 -13.17 2.16 20.26
C CYS A 164 -14.42 2.52 21.05
N ARG A 165 -14.67 3.83 21.19
CA ARG A 165 -15.91 4.38 21.75
C ARG A 165 -16.87 4.90 20.70
N GLU A 166 -16.40 5.21 19.51
CA GLU A 166 -17.24 5.75 18.45
C GLU A 166 -17.21 4.85 17.22
N ILE A 167 -18.40 4.60 16.67
CA ILE A 167 -18.59 3.92 15.41
C ILE A 167 -19.46 4.77 14.49
N THR A 168 -18.95 5.05 13.30
CA THR A 168 -19.65 5.80 12.26
C THR A 168 -19.88 4.89 11.06
N VAL A 169 -21.14 4.78 10.64
CA VAL A 169 -21.51 4.08 9.41
C VAL A 169 -22.00 5.10 8.41
N PHE A 170 -21.58 4.97 7.16
CA PHE A 170 -22.04 5.84 6.09
C PHE A 170 -22.35 5.04 4.82
N ILE A 171 -23.34 5.52 4.07
CA ILE A 171 -23.77 4.98 2.79
C ILE A 171 -23.89 6.13 1.78
N LYS A 172 -23.56 5.83 0.52
CA LYS A 172 -23.51 6.83 -0.55
C LYS A 172 -23.89 6.22 -1.89
N THR A 173 -24.77 6.90 -2.61
CA THR A 173 -25.15 6.55 -3.99
C THR A 173 -24.12 7.10 -4.99
N ASN A 174 -24.31 6.78 -6.26
CA ASN A 174 -23.40 7.22 -7.32
C ASN A 174 -23.61 8.70 -7.65
N ARG A 175 -22.67 9.56 -7.23
CA ARG A 175 -22.69 11.00 -7.58
C ARG A 175 -22.59 11.28 -9.08
N PHE A 176 -22.12 10.32 -9.88
CA PHE A 176 -21.89 10.49 -11.32
C PHE A 176 -23.10 10.11 -12.19
N ARG A 177 -24.22 9.70 -11.57
CA ARG A 177 -25.49 9.42 -12.25
C ARG A 177 -26.64 10.11 -11.51
N PRO A 178 -26.84 11.42 -11.72
CA PRO A 178 -27.87 12.18 -11.01
C PRO A 178 -29.29 11.68 -11.33
N GLU A 179 -29.49 11.04 -12.48
CA GLU A 179 -30.76 10.45 -12.92
C GLU A 179 -31.29 9.30 -12.04
N LEU A 180 -30.45 8.68 -11.21
CA LEU A 180 -30.84 7.63 -10.25
C LEU A 180 -31.02 8.15 -8.81
N GLY A 181 -30.93 9.47 -8.60
CA GLY A 181 -31.02 10.09 -7.29
C GLY A 181 -29.69 10.11 -6.53
N VAL A 182 -29.36 11.27 -5.96
CA VAL A 182 -28.18 11.44 -5.11
C VAL A 182 -28.62 11.35 -3.65
N TYR A 183 -28.12 10.32 -2.96
CA TYR A 183 -28.35 10.13 -1.53
C TYR A 183 -27.02 9.83 -0.85
N GLN A 184 -26.78 10.54 0.25
CA GLN A 184 -25.63 10.32 1.11
C GLN A 184 -26.11 10.52 2.54
N ASN A 185 -25.92 9.50 3.37
CA ASN A 185 -26.23 9.58 4.78
C ASN A 185 -25.14 8.86 5.59
N GLY A 186 -24.92 9.33 6.80
CA GLY A 186 -24.00 8.71 7.73
C GLY A 186 -24.30 9.16 9.13
N ARG A 187 -24.20 8.23 10.07
CA ARG A 187 -24.51 8.47 11.47
C ARG A 187 -23.43 7.85 12.34
N THR A 188 -23.13 8.56 13.43
CA THR A 188 -22.17 8.17 14.44
C THR A 188 -22.91 7.77 15.69
N LEU A 189 -22.60 6.59 16.22
CA LEU A 189 -23.05 6.11 17.51
C LEU A 189 -21.85 6.09 18.47
N ARG A 190 -22.06 6.68 19.65
CA ARG A 190 -21.11 6.59 20.75
C ARG A 190 -21.53 5.44 21.66
N LEU A 191 -20.63 4.48 21.84
CA LEU A 191 -20.77 3.37 22.75
C LEU A 191 -20.42 3.83 24.16
N ASN A 192 -21.23 3.44 25.14
CA ASN A 192 -21.02 3.79 26.54
C ASN A 192 -19.76 3.10 27.08
N ASN A 193 -19.57 1.82 26.72
CA ASN A 193 -18.39 1.04 27.05
C ASN A 193 -17.47 0.90 25.81
N PRO A 194 -16.17 1.25 25.89
CA PRO A 194 -15.23 0.98 24.81
C PRO A 194 -15.20 -0.51 24.49
N THR A 195 -15.18 -0.89 23.21
CA THR A 195 -15.14 -2.32 22.82
C THR A 195 -14.23 -2.53 21.61
N ASN A 196 -13.63 -3.71 21.53
CA ASN A 196 -12.96 -4.24 20.36
C ASN A 196 -13.62 -5.53 19.85
N SER A 197 -14.75 -5.95 20.42
CA SER A 197 -15.48 -7.14 20.02
C SER A 197 -16.14 -6.96 18.65
N ALA A 198 -15.93 -7.94 17.77
CA ALA A 198 -16.54 -7.93 16.45
C ALA A 198 -18.07 -8.08 16.50
N ILE A 199 -18.60 -8.75 17.54
CA ILE A 199 -20.04 -8.99 17.70
C ILE A 199 -20.75 -7.69 18.07
N THR A 200 -20.26 -7.00 19.10
CA THR A 200 -20.82 -5.73 19.57
C THR A 200 -20.75 -4.66 18.47
N LEU A 201 -19.61 -4.55 17.78
CA LEU A 201 -19.46 -3.59 16.68
C LEU A 201 -20.33 -3.91 15.47
N ALA A 202 -20.52 -5.20 15.13
CA ALA A 202 -21.41 -5.59 14.04
C ALA A 202 -22.89 -5.33 14.38
N LYS A 203 -23.30 -5.50 15.64
CA LYS A 203 -24.65 -5.17 16.11
C LYS A 203 -24.90 -3.67 16.04
N ALA A 204 -24.02 -2.86 16.63
CA ALA A 204 -24.08 -1.40 16.57
C ALA A 204 -24.10 -0.87 15.13
N ALA A 205 -23.27 -1.43 14.23
CA ALA A 205 -23.27 -1.06 12.83
C ALA A 205 -24.60 -1.40 12.12
N GLY A 206 -25.25 -2.50 12.52
CA GLY A 206 -26.57 -2.89 12.01
C GLY A 206 -27.68 -1.95 12.46
N GLU A 207 -27.67 -1.53 13.72
CA GLU A 207 -28.62 -0.55 14.28
C GLU A 207 -28.49 0.81 13.58
N ILE A 208 -27.25 1.29 13.39
CA ILE A 208 -27.01 2.53 12.63
C ILE A 208 -27.48 2.37 11.19
N PHE A 209 -27.26 1.20 10.58
CA PHE A 209 -27.68 0.95 9.21
C PHE A 209 -29.20 1.08 9.02
N SER A 210 -30.00 0.51 9.93
CA SER A 210 -31.46 0.60 9.85
C SER A 210 -31.99 2.04 9.89
N GLU A 211 -31.26 2.96 10.51
CA GLU A 211 -31.67 4.37 10.60
C GLU A 211 -31.21 5.20 9.40
N ILE A 212 -30.11 4.84 8.76
CA ILE A 212 -29.55 5.60 7.61
C ILE A 212 -30.06 5.09 6.26
N PHE A 213 -30.63 3.88 6.21
CA PHE A 213 -31.10 3.28 4.97
C PHE A 213 -32.37 3.97 4.47
N ALA A 214 -32.34 4.41 3.21
CA ALA A 214 -33.49 4.89 2.48
C ALA A 214 -33.83 3.94 1.33
N GLU A 215 -35.10 3.55 1.23
CA GLU A 215 -35.63 2.74 0.14
C GLU A 215 -35.65 3.52 -1.19
N GLY A 216 -35.59 2.80 -2.31
CA GLY A 216 -35.64 3.38 -3.65
C GLY A 216 -34.30 3.92 -4.18
N PHE A 217 -33.22 3.85 -3.40
CA PHE A 217 -31.88 4.28 -3.83
C PHE A 217 -30.93 3.12 -4.10
N MET A 218 -30.06 3.28 -5.10
CA MET A 218 -29.01 2.33 -5.42
C MET A 218 -27.67 2.78 -4.85
N TYR A 219 -27.12 2.01 -3.90
CA TYR A 219 -25.91 2.38 -3.18
C TYR A 219 -24.65 1.91 -3.90
N LYS A 220 -23.69 2.83 -4.07
CA LYS A 220 -22.40 2.56 -4.74
C LYS A 220 -21.25 2.44 -3.75
N LYS A 221 -21.35 3.04 -2.57
CA LYS A 221 -20.28 3.04 -1.57
C LYS A 221 -20.86 2.95 -0.17
N ALA A 222 -20.23 2.14 0.67
CA ALA A 222 -20.49 2.11 2.10
C ALA A 222 -19.19 1.93 2.88
N GLY A 223 -19.24 2.25 4.17
CA GLY A 223 -18.10 2.05 5.04
C GLY A 223 -18.42 2.22 6.50
N VAL A 224 -17.52 1.66 7.31
CA VAL A 224 -17.52 1.79 8.76
C VAL A 224 -16.21 2.44 9.17
N ILE A 225 -16.31 3.45 10.02
CA ILE A 225 -15.20 4.19 10.61
C ILE A 225 -15.32 4.03 12.12
N VAL A 226 -14.23 3.65 12.77
CA VAL A 226 -14.15 3.63 14.23
C VAL A 226 -13.14 4.69 14.70
N SER A 227 -13.52 5.42 15.74
CA SER A 227 -12.79 6.55 16.33
C SER A 227 -12.84 6.50 17.86
N ASP A 228 -12.19 7.48 18.50
CA ASP A 228 -12.07 7.61 19.96
C ASP A 228 -11.49 6.33 20.59
N PHE A 229 -10.20 6.11 20.33
CA PHE A 229 -9.51 4.89 20.76
C PHE A 229 -9.00 4.99 22.19
N VAL A 230 -9.27 3.93 22.95
CA VAL A 230 -8.80 3.74 24.32
C VAL A 230 -7.93 2.48 24.33
N PRO A 231 -6.70 2.52 24.87
CA PRO A 231 -5.90 1.32 25.04
C PRO A 231 -6.66 0.24 25.83
N GLU A 232 -6.51 -1.03 25.46
CA GLU A 232 -7.24 -2.13 26.10
C GLU A 232 -6.97 -2.22 27.62
N ASN A 233 -5.80 -1.73 28.07
CA ASN A 233 -5.39 -1.72 29.48
C ASN A 233 -5.96 -0.54 30.28
N GLU A 234 -6.42 0.52 29.61
CA GLU A 234 -6.91 1.76 30.24
C GLU A 234 -8.45 1.86 30.14
N ARG A 235 -9.09 0.71 29.92
CA ARG A 235 -10.52 0.64 29.69
C ARG A 235 -11.28 0.86 30.99
N ILE A 236 -11.94 2.02 31.09
CA ILE A 236 -12.92 2.30 32.14
C ILE A 236 -14.30 1.92 31.63
N THR A 237 -14.93 0.97 32.32
CA THR A 237 -16.31 0.54 32.07
C THR A 237 -17.29 1.42 32.86
N SER A 238 -18.48 1.61 32.31
CA SER A 238 -19.59 2.23 33.02
C SER A 238 -20.04 1.31 34.17
N LEU A 239 -20.30 1.89 35.33
CA LEU A 239 -20.76 1.17 36.53
C LEU A 239 -22.17 0.56 36.35
N PHE A 240 -22.97 1.14 35.46
CA PHE A 240 -24.40 0.81 35.30
C PHE A 240 -24.69 -0.06 34.08
N GLU A 241 -23.71 -0.27 33.20
CA GLU A 241 -23.94 -1.01 31.95
C GLU A 241 -23.27 -2.37 31.95
N GLN A 242 -24.01 -3.36 31.45
CA GLN A 242 -23.51 -4.72 31.32
C GLN A 242 -22.45 -4.79 30.22
N ASP A 243 -21.25 -5.21 30.61
CA ASP A 243 -20.13 -5.37 29.69
C ASP A 243 -19.95 -6.82 29.25
N TRP A 244 -20.05 -7.05 27.94
CA TRP A 244 -19.88 -8.36 27.33
C TRP A 244 -18.45 -8.61 26.84
N GLU A 245 -17.56 -7.63 26.95
CA GLU A 245 -16.20 -7.72 26.42
C GLU A 245 -15.39 -8.84 27.06
N GLU A 246 -15.51 -9.05 28.38
CA GLU A 246 -14.77 -10.11 29.07
C GLU A 246 -15.12 -11.51 28.55
N VAL A 247 -16.40 -11.74 28.25
CA VAL A 247 -16.89 -12.99 27.65
C VAL A 247 -16.44 -13.12 26.19
N HIS A 248 -16.47 -12.02 25.44
CA HIS A 248 -16.09 -12.02 24.02
C HIS A 248 -14.58 -12.15 23.80
N ARG A 249 -13.75 -11.64 24.71
CA ARG A 249 -12.28 -11.60 24.59
C ARG A 249 -11.63 -12.95 24.25
N PRO A 250 -11.90 -14.06 24.96
CA PRO A 250 -11.31 -15.36 24.62
C PRO A 250 -11.78 -15.86 23.24
N VAL A 251 -13.07 -15.67 22.91
CA VAL A 251 -13.66 -16.07 21.63
C VAL A 251 -13.03 -15.30 20.47
N MET A 252 -12.90 -13.98 20.60
CA MET A 252 -12.27 -13.12 19.59
C MET A 252 -10.80 -13.49 19.38
N LYS A 253 -10.04 -13.76 20.46
CA LYS A 253 -8.65 -14.21 20.37
C LYS A 253 -8.50 -15.56 19.69
N ALA A 254 -9.42 -16.49 19.92
CA ALA A 254 -9.43 -17.78 19.25
C ALA A 254 -9.73 -17.63 17.75
N MET A 255 -10.75 -16.82 17.42
CA MET A 255 -11.12 -16.52 16.04
C MET A 255 -9.99 -15.84 15.26
N ASP A 256 -9.32 -14.85 15.86
CA ASP A 256 -8.19 -14.16 15.23
C ASP A 256 -7.00 -15.10 15.00
N ARG A 257 -6.72 -16.00 15.96
CA ARG A 257 -5.68 -17.04 15.80
C ARG A 257 -5.98 -17.95 14.62
N MET A 258 -7.22 -18.42 14.48
CA MET A 258 -7.64 -19.24 13.35
C MET A 258 -7.54 -18.48 12.02
N ASN A 259 -8.01 -17.25 11.97
CA ASN A 259 -7.93 -16.39 10.78
C ASN A 259 -6.48 -16.06 10.37
N ASN A 260 -5.57 -15.94 11.32
CA ASN A 260 -4.15 -15.75 11.00
C ASN A 260 -3.51 -17.04 10.46
N LYS A 261 -3.91 -18.22 10.94
CA LYS A 261 -3.34 -19.52 10.52
C LYS A 261 -3.87 -20.01 9.16
N TYR A 262 -5.18 -19.94 8.94
CA TYR A 262 -5.84 -20.54 7.76
C TYR A 262 -6.09 -19.55 6.62
N GLY A 263 -5.74 -18.28 6.82
CA GLY A 263 -5.95 -17.20 5.87
C GLY A 263 -7.07 -16.25 6.28
N LYS A 264 -7.03 -15.05 5.70
CA LYS A 264 -7.91 -13.93 6.09
C LYS A 264 -9.38 -14.30 5.95
N GLN A 265 -10.15 -14.05 7.01
CA GLN A 265 -11.61 -14.21 7.04
C GLN A 265 -12.06 -15.64 6.68
N LYS A 266 -11.44 -16.67 7.26
CA LYS A 266 -11.93 -18.06 7.14
C LYS A 266 -13.00 -18.37 8.18
N VAL A 267 -12.82 -17.88 9.40
CA VAL A 267 -13.82 -17.88 10.47
C VAL A 267 -14.49 -16.51 10.49
N ARG A 268 -15.82 -16.50 10.39
CA ARG A 268 -16.66 -15.30 10.30
C ARG A 268 -17.85 -15.43 11.24
N LEU A 269 -18.53 -14.31 11.48
CA LEU A 269 -19.83 -14.32 12.14
C LEU A 269 -20.88 -14.91 11.19
N GLY A 270 -21.89 -15.61 11.74
CA GLY A 270 -22.96 -16.23 10.93
C GLY A 270 -23.77 -15.22 10.10
N SER A 271 -23.72 -13.93 10.46
CA SER A 271 -24.36 -12.83 9.72
C SER A 271 -23.54 -12.31 8.53
N GLN A 272 -22.47 -13.00 8.11
CA GLN A 272 -21.61 -12.62 6.98
C GLN A 272 -21.64 -13.72 5.92
N SER A 273 -21.71 -13.36 4.64
CA SER A 273 -21.60 -14.34 3.56
C SER A 273 -20.19 -14.92 3.49
N GLY A 274 -20.07 -16.11 2.92
CA GLY A 274 -18.78 -16.78 2.65
C GLY A 274 -17.99 -16.17 1.47
N LYS A 275 -18.59 -15.24 0.71
CA LYS A 275 -17.94 -14.61 -0.44
C LYS A 275 -16.88 -13.61 0.01
N SER A 276 -15.81 -13.50 -0.75
CA SER A 276 -14.76 -12.52 -0.43
C SER A 276 -15.33 -11.10 -0.60
N PRO A 277 -15.15 -10.17 0.36
CA PRO A 277 -15.42 -8.76 0.11
C PRO A 277 -14.51 -8.16 -0.97
N TYR A 278 -13.48 -8.92 -1.40
CA TYR A 278 -12.54 -8.59 -2.45
C TYR A 278 -12.90 -9.33 -3.75
N ASN A 279 -14.04 -9.00 -4.35
CA ASN A 279 -14.24 -9.37 -5.76
C ASN A 279 -13.37 -8.45 -6.61
N ARG A 280 -12.30 -9.03 -7.19
CA ARG A 280 -11.53 -8.36 -8.24
C ARG A 280 -12.42 -8.32 -9.48
N LYS A 281 -12.28 -7.26 -10.28
CA LYS A 281 -12.89 -7.21 -11.61
C LYS A 281 -12.32 -8.42 -12.35
N ILE A 282 -13.18 -9.35 -12.76
CA ILE A 282 -12.78 -10.34 -13.77
C ILE A 282 -12.46 -9.47 -14.98
N PHE A 283 -11.17 -9.40 -15.34
CA PHE A 283 -10.77 -8.66 -16.52
C PHE A 283 -11.40 -9.35 -17.73
N SER A 284 -11.73 -8.61 -18.79
CA SER A 284 -12.20 -9.25 -20.01
C SER A 284 -11.14 -10.23 -20.48
N GLU A 285 -11.56 -11.34 -21.07
CA GLU A 285 -10.66 -12.37 -21.58
C GLU A 285 -9.64 -11.79 -22.57
N GLU A 286 -10.05 -10.80 -23.36
CA GLU A 286 -9.19 -10.00 -24.23
C GLU A 286 -8.09 -9.22 -23.47
N TYR A 287 -8.41 -8.62 -22.31
CA TYR A 287 -7.44 -7.86 -21.52
C TYR A 287 -6.48 -8.77 -20.74
N GLU A 288 -6.95 -9.92 -20.27
CA GLU A 288 -6.07 -10.94 -19.72
C GLU A 288 -5.13 -11.51 -20.80
N ASN A 289 -5.64 -11.74 -22.00
CA ASN A 289 -4.84 -12.20 -23.13
C ASN A 289 -3.84 -11.13 -23.58
N PHE A 290 -4.22 -9.84 -23.58
CA PHE A 290 -3.29 -8.73 -23.79
C PHE A 290 -2.17 -8.73 -22.74
N LEU A 291 -2.48 -8.87 -21.45
CA LEU A 291 -1.46 -8.91 -20.39
C LEU A 291 -0.53 -10.14 -20.49
N LYS A 292 -1.05 -11.28 -20.95
CA LYS A 292 -0.28 -12.51 -21.19
C LYS A 292 0.60 -12.40 -22.44
N ASN A 293 0.10 -11.77 -23.50
CA ASN A 293 0.80 -11.67 -24.79
C ASN A 293 1.75 -10.48 -24.87
N ASN A 294 1.63 -9.49 -23.97
CA ASN A 294 2.49 -8.30 -23.94
C ASN A 294 3.70 -8.45 -22.98
N THR A 295 4.11 -9.69 -22.71
CA THR A 295 5.42 -9.98 -22.13
C THR A 295 6.42 -10.23 -23.25
N LEU A 296 7.48 -9.42 -23.34
CA LEU A 296 8.61 -9.67 -24.25
C LEU A 296 9.05 -11.14 -24.14
N ASN A 297 9.37 -11.77 -25.28
CA ASN A 297 9.72 -13.20 -25.39
C ASN A 297 10.85 -13.66 -24.45
N GLU A 298 11.66 -12.73 -23.93
CA GLU A 298 12.77 -13.01 -22.99
C GLU A 298 12.31 -13.16 -21.52
N ALA A 299 11.03 -12.97 -21.23
CA ALA A 299 10.46 -13.09 -19.88
C ALA A 299 10.20 -14.55 -19.44
N ALA A 300 10.60 -15.55 -20.24
CA ALA A 300 10.29 -16.96 -20.05
C ALA A 300 11.10 -17.68 -18.95
N TYR A 301 11.99 -17.01 -18.23
CA TYR A 301 12.63 -17.60 -17.04
C TYR A 301 11.81 -17.29 -15.79
N ARG A 302 10.73 -18.05 -15.59
CA ARG A 302 10.12 -18.24 -14.28
C ARG A 302 10.72 -19.50 -13.65
N PHE A 303 11.27 -19.30 -12.46
CA PHE A 303 11.77 -20.28 -11.51
C PHE A 303 10.97 -21.60 -11.53
N HIS A 304 11.67 -22.71 -11.82
CA HIS A 304 11.33 -24.00 -11.23
C HIS A 304 11.71 -23.99 -9.75
#